data_AF-A0A1D6JU05-F1
#
_entry.id   AF-A0A1D6JU05-F1
#
_cell.length_a   1.000
_cell.length_b   1.000
_cell.length_c   1.000
_cell.angle_alpha   90.00
_cell.angle_beta   90.00
_cell.angle_gamma   90.00
#
_symmetry.space_group_name_H-M   'P 1'
#
loop_
_entity.id
_entity.type
_entity.pdbx_description
1 polymer ?
#
loop_
_entity_poly.entity_id
_entity_poly.type
_entity_poly.pdbx_seq_one_letter_code
_entity_poly.pdbx_strand_id
1 'polypeptide(L)'
;MHDLGAPISTSQTKYLELLARYYVRKGEHIAAARMLLILAERQCSNSEEAPALDKRYEYLRDAVLQAKSAGIAADLSKNPVDSSTVDLLEGKLVVLRFQIQIKEELELMVARLENIPSSSELPNVPFPRDNILANAETAKAAKDKAKELSLNLKSITQLYNDYAVPFDLWEVCLEMLSFANYSGDADSKIVREVWARLLDQALTKGGVAEACSVVKRVGSKLDPADGACLPLDIICLHLEKAAVIKFRRRISW
;
A
#
# COMPACT_ATOMS: atom_id res chain seq x y z
N MET A 1 -7.64 -18.32 23.90
CA MET A 1 -7.51 -17.18 22.99
C MET A 1 -7.16 -15.97 23.84
N HIS A 2 -5.87 -15.65 23.95
CA HIS A 2 -5.45 -14.48 24.72
C HIS A 2 -5.66 -13.23 23.87
N ASP A 3 -6.17 -12.19 24.54
CA ASP A 3 -6.46 -10.88 24.00
C ASP A 3 -5.17 -10.25 23.44
N LEU A 4 -4.97 -10.32 22.13
CA LEU A 4 -3.82 -9.78 21.40
C LEU A 4 -3.82 -8.24 21.32
N GLY A 5 -4.79 -7.58 21.95
CA GLY A 5 -4.98 -6.13 21.93
C GLY A 5 -4.24 -5.35 23.02
N ALA A 6 -3.60 -6.01 23.99
CA ALA A 6 -2.89 -5.29 25.05
C ALA A 6 -1.54 -4.75 24.55
N PRO A 7 -1.17 -3.48 24.84
CA PRO A 7 0.12 -2.92 24.47
C PRO A 7 1.25 -3.72 25.14
N ILE A 8 2.18 -4.21 24.31
CA ILE A 8 3.30 -5.04 24.74
C ILE A 8 4.45 -4.12 25.17
N SER A 9 4.95 -4.29 26.40
CA SER A 9 6.07 -3.48 26.88
C SER A 9 7.39 -3.83 26.19
N THR A 10 8.36 -2.91 26.24
CA THR A 10 9.70 -3.10 25.66
C THR A 10 10.43 -4.33 26.23
N SER A 11 10.24 -4.64 27.51
CA SER A 11 10.82 -5.83 28.14
C SER A 11 10.17 -7.12 27.62
N GLN A 12 8.84 -7.15 27.51
CA GLN A 12 8.09 -8.27 26.93
C GLN A 12 8.50 -8.53 25.48
N THR A 13 8.77 -7.48 24.71
CA THR A 13 9.24 -7.59 23.32
C THR A 13 10.56 -8.36 23.23
N LYS A 14 11.55 -8.04 24.07
CA LYS A 14 12.84 -8.76 24.10
C LYS A 14 12.67 -10.24 24.47
N TYR A 15 11.75 -10.55 25.39
CA TYR A 15 11.44 -11.93 25.75
C TYR A 15 10.78 -12.69 24.59
N LEU A 16 9.86 -12.06 23.86
CA LEU A 16 9.22 -12.66 22.67
C LEU A 16 10.24 -12.95 21.56
N GLU A 17 11.20 -12.04 21.31
CA GLU A 17 12.28 -12.28 20.35
C GLU A 17 13.21 -13.43 20.76
N LEU A 18 13.52 -13.52 22.06
CA LEU A 18 14.32 -14.63 22.59
C LEU A 18 13.56 -15.96 22.46
N LEU A 19 12.27 -15.95 22.77
CA LEU A 19 11.40 -17.11 22.69
C LEU A 19 11.23 -17.58 21.23
N ALA A 20 11.07 -16.66 20.28
CA ALA A 20 11.05 -16.99 18.85
C ALA A 20 12.35 -17.71 18.44
N ARG A 21 13.52 -17.15 18.80
CA ARG A 21 14.82 -17.78 18.51
C ARG A 21 15.00 -19.14 19.19
N TYR A 22 14.50 -19.29 20.41
CA TYR A 22 14.51 -20.58 21.11
C TYR A 22 13.67 -21.63 20.37
N TYR A 23 12.45 -21.29 19.95
CA TYR A 23 11.60 -22.21 19.20
C TYR A 23 12.19 -22.61 17.85
N VAL A 24 12.82 -21.68 17.13
CA VAL A 24 13.56 -22.02 15.89
C VAL A 24 14.65 -23.05 16.16
N ARG A 25 15.45 -22.87 17.22
CA ARG A 25 16.52 -23.82 17.58
C ARG A 25 15.99 -25.19 17.99
N LYS A 26 14.80 -25.25 18.58
CA LYS A 26 14.12 -26.50 18.98
C LYS A 26 13.43 -27.20 17.80
N GLY A 27 13.31 -26.55 16.63
CA GLY A 27 12.54 -27.04 15.49
C GLY A 27 11.03 -26.82 15.60
N GLU A 28 10.56 -26.06 16.60
CA GLU A 28 9.15 -25.74 16.80
C GLU A 28 8.74 -24.52 15.95
N HIS A 29 8.78 -24.69 14.63
CA HIS A 29 8.63 -23.59 13.66
C HIS A 29 7.27 -22.88 13.73
N ILE A 30 6.17 -23.60 14.01
CA ILE A 30 4.83 -22.99 14.16
C ILE A 30 4.79 -22.05 15.38
N ALA A 31 5.43 -22.45 16.49
CA ALA A 31 5.50 -21.62 17.69
C ALA A 31 6.37 -20.38 17.46
N ALA A 32 7.50 -20.53 16.74
CA ALA A 32 8.33 -19.41 16.33
C ALA A 32 7.56 -18.41 15.43
N ALA A 33 6.84 -18.92 14.41
CA ALA A 33 6.04 -18.10 13.51
C ALA A 33 4.98 -17.29 14.28
N ARG A 34 4.31 -17.90 15.27
CA ARG A 34 3.34 -17.21 16.13
C ARG A 34 3.98 -16.07 16.93
N MET A 35 5.15 -16.29 17.53
CA MET A 35 5.83 -15.23 18.30
C MET A 35 6.24 -14.06 17.39
N LEU A 36 6.72 -14.34 16.19
CA LEU A 36 7.08 -13.34 15.19
C LEU A 36 5.85 -12.56 14.70
N LEU A 37 4.71 -13.23 14.50
CA LEU A 37 3.45 -12.57 14.16
C LEU A 37 3.01 -11.60 15.26
N ILE A 38 3.06 -12.01 16.53
CA ILE A 38 2.75 -11.14 17.67
C ILE A 38 3.67 -9.92 17.71
N LEU A 39 4.97 -10.09 17.44
CA LEU A 39 5.93 -8.99 17.36
C LEU A 39 5.62 -8.02 16.21
N ALA A 40 5.17 -8.54 15.06
CA ALA A 40 4.79 -7.73 13.90
C ALA A 40 3.48 -6.96 14.13
N GLU A 41 2.50 -7.54 14.82
CA GLU A 41 1.16 -6.98 15.01
C GLU A 41 0.99 -6.17 16.29
N ARG A 42 1.99 -6.16 17.18
CA ARG A 42 1.92 -5.45 18.46
C ARG A 42 1.44 -4.00 18.30
N GLN A 43 0.44 -3.64 19.12
CA GLN A 43 -0.10 -2.29 19.13
C GLN A 43 0.79 -1.39 19.99
N CYS A 44 1.08 -0.19 19.48
CA CYS A 44 1.89 0.81 20.16
C CYS A 44 1.12 2.12 20.27
N SER A 45 1.12 2.69 21.48
CA SER A 45 0.48 3.97 21.77
C SER A 45 1.39 5.16 21.42
N ASN A 46 2.70 4.96 21.50
CA ASN A 46 3.70 6.01 21.28
C ASN A 46 4.66 5.63 20.14
N SER A 47 5.09 6.62 19.37
CA SER A 47 6.02 6.43 18.23
C SER A 47 7.41 5.95 18.65
N GLU A 48 7.85 6.21 19.88
CA GLU A 48 9.19 5.82 20.36
C GLU A 48 9.30 4.32 20.66
N GLU A 49 8.19 3.68 21.02
CA GLU A 49 8.13 2.24 21.32
C GLU A 49 7.70 1.40 20.11
N ALA A 50 7.10 2.06 19.12
CA ALA A 50 6.62 1.44 17.89
C ALA A 50 7.81 0.95 17.04
N PRO A 51 7.83 -0.33 16.62
CA PRO A 51 8.80 -0.78 15.65
C PRO A 51 8.50 -0.11 14.30
N ALA A 52 9.56 0.30 13.60
CA ALA A 52 9.45 0.75 12.21
C ALA A 52 8.73 -0.31 11.34
N LEU A 53 8.03 0.14 10.30
CA LEU A 53 7.31 -0.77 9.39
C LEU A 53 8.25 -1.80 8.75
N ASP A 54 9.50 -1.43 8.46
CA ASP A 54 10.54 -2.36 7.97
C ASP A 54 10.83 -3.47 8.97
N LYS A 55 10.89 -3.14 10.26
CA LYS A 55 11.10 -4.14 11.31
C LYS A 55 9.89 -5.07 11.46
N ARG A 56 8.67 -4.53 11.35
CA ARG A 56 7.45 -5.36 11.30
C ARG A 56 7.45 -6.28 10.08
N TYR A 57 7.94 -5.78 8.95
CA TYR A 57 8.07 -6.55 7.70
C TYR A 57 9.07 -7.69 7.86
N GLU A 58 10.22 -7.45 8.50
CA GLU A 58 11.19 -8.50 8.83
C GLU A 58 10.57 -9.60 9.71
N TYR A 59 9.89 -9.23 10.80
CA TYR A 59 9.24 -10.23 11.66
C TYR A 59 8.23 -11.08 10.88
N LEU A 60 7.40 -10.46 10.05
CA LEU A 60 6.38 -11.16 9.28
C LEU A 60 6.97 -12.04 8.18
N ARG A 61 8.01 -11.56 7.49
CA ARG A 61 8.79 -12.35 6.52
C ARG A 61 9.41 -13.57 7.18
N ASP A 62 10.02 -13.38 8.34
CA ASP A 62 10.63 -14.47 9.09
C ASP A 62 9.56 -15.45 9.58
N ALA A 63 8.37 -14.98 9.95
CA ALA A 63 7.23 -15.84 10.30
C ALA A 63 6.78 -16.72 9.12
N VAL A 64 6.70 -16.16 7.90
CA VAL A 64 6.42 -16.93 6.67
C VAL A 64 7.50 -18.01 6.45
N LEU A 65 8.78 -17.66 6.63
CA LEU A 65 9.87 -18.62 6.51
C LEU A 65 9.73 -19.78 7.50
N GLN A 66 9.39 -19.49 8.76
CA GLN A 66 9.17 -20.53 9.76
C GLN A 66 7.93 -21.38 9.42
N ALA A 67 6.81 -20.77 9.02
CA ALA A 67 5.60 -21.50 8.63
C ALA A 67 5.87 -22.47 7.45
N LYS A 68 6.62 -22.03 6.44
CA LYS A 68 7.05 -22.89 5.32
C LYS A 68 7.95 -24.04 5.78
N SER A 69 8.88 -23.76 6.69
CA SER A 69 9.75 -24.80 7.27
C SER A 69 8.96 -25.86 8.04
N ALA A 70 7.87 -25.47 8.72
CA ALA A 70 6.94 -26.40 9.36
C ALA A 70 6.21 -27.29 8.34
N GLY A 71 5.76 -26.69 7.22
CA GLY A 71 5.12 -27.42 6.11
C GLY A 71 6.02 -28.50 5.52
N ILE A 72 7.28 -28.16 5.21
CA ILE A 72 8.27 -29.11 4.68
C ILE A 72 8.51 -30.27 5.66
N ALA A 73 8.68 -29.99 6.95
CA ALA A 73 8.87 -31.02 7.96
C ALA A 73 7.65 -31.95 8.08
N ALA A 74 6.45 -31.42 7.88
CA ALA A 74 5.21 -32.19 7.97
C ALA A 74 4.94 -33.05 6.73
N ASP A 75 5.25 -32.55 5.52
CA ASP A 75 5.19 -33.31 4.27
C ASP A 75 6.11 -34.54 4.31
N LEU A 76 7.31 -34.39 4.87
CA LEU A 76 8.23 -35.51 5.12
C LEU A 76 7.65 -36.53 6.11
N SER A 77 6.77 -36.09 7.02
CA SER A 77 6.07 -36.93 8.00
C SER A 77 4.72 -37.49 7.52
N LYS A 78 4.32 -37.24 6.25
CA LYS A 78 2.99 -37.55 5.69
C LYS A 78 1.80 -36.95 6.46
N ASN A 79 2.02 -35.87 7.21
CA ASN A 79 0.96 -35.12 7.86
C ASN A 79 0.74 -33.82 7.07
N PRO A 80 -0.45 -33.56 6.53
CA PRO A 80 -0.70 -32.30 5.84
C PRO A 80 -0.63 -31.17 6.88
N VAL A 81 0.37 -30.28 6.78
CA VAL A 81 0.34 -29.00 7.50
C VAL A 81 -0.44 -27.99 6.68
N ASP A 82 -1.20 -27.17 7.42
CA ASP A 82 -2.12 -26.13 6.99
C ASP A 82 -1.46 -25.11 6.03
N SER A 83 -1.55 -25.35 4.71
CA SER A 83 -1.27 -24.34 3.65
C SER A 83 -1.89 -22.99 3.99
N SER A 84 -3.08 -23.02 4.60
CA SER A 84 -3.84 -21.85 5.05
C SER A 84 -3.06 -20.91 6.00
N THR A 85 -2.12 -21.43 6.79
CA THR A 85 -1.30 -20.58 7.69
C THR A 85 -0.24 -19.80 6.94
N VAL A 86 0.35 -20.41 5.90
CA VAL A 86 1.33 -19.74 5.02
C VAL A 86 0.60 -18.69 4.19
N ASP A 87 -0.53 -19.05 3.58
CA ASP A 87 -1.34 -18.15 2.76
C ASP A 87 -1.79 -16.90 3.55
N LEU A 88 -2.20 -17.09 4.81
CA LEU A 88 -2.57 -15.99 5.70
C LEU A 88 -1.40 -15.03 5.98
N LEU A 89 -0.21 -15.58 6.29
CA LEU A 89 0.96 -14.77 6.60
C LEU A 89 1.49 -14.04 5.36
N GLU A 90 1.48 -14.68 4.19
CA GLU A 90 1.81 -14.06 2.92
C GLU A 90 0.83 -12.94 2.57
N GLY A 91 -0.46 -13.16 2.78
CA GLY A 91 -1.47 -12.11 2.58
C GLY A 91 -1.24 -10.91 3.49
N LYS A 92 -0.93 -11.13 4.78
CA LYS A 92 -0.56 -10.04 5.71
C LYS A 92 0.71 -9.31 5.26
N LEU A 93 1.69 -10.03 4.70
CA LEU A 93 2.93 -9.45 4.21
C LEU A 93 2.68 -8.50 3.03
N VAL A 94 1.78 -8.88 2.12
CA VAL A 94 1.36 -8.01 1.01
C VAL A 94 0.64 -6.76 1.53
N VAL A 95 -0.28 -6.90 2.49
CA VAL A 95 -0.97 -5.74 3.10
C VAL A 95 0.01 -4.78 3.77
N LEU A 96 1.03 -5.28 4.46
CA LEU A 96 2.08 -4.45 5.06
C LEU A 96 2.92 -3.73 3.99
N ARG A 97 3.19 -4.37 2.84
CA ARG A 97 3.86 -3.68 1.72
C ARG A 97 3.04 -2.51 1.19
N PHE A 98 1.72 -2.67 1.05
CA PHE A 98 0.85 -1.54 0.69
C PHE A 98 0.92 -0.43 1.72
N GLN A 99 0.93 -0.76 3.01
CA GLN A 99 1.07 0.24 4.07
C GLN A 99 2.39 1.03 3.98
N ILE A 100 3.51 0.35 3.70
CA ILE A 100 4.82 0.99 3.49
C ILE A 100 4.76 1.91 2.26
N GLN A 101 4.26 1.39 1.13
CA GLN A 101 4.16 2.14 -0.13
C GLN A 101 3.28 3.40 0.02
N ILE A 102 2.13 3.30 0.68
CA ILE A 102 1.24 4.45 0.94
C ILE A 102 1.98 5.48 1.80
N LYS A 103 2.67 5.05 2.86
CA LYS A 103 3.44 5.96 3.72
C LYS A 103 4.50 6.73 2.91
N GLU A 104 5.27 6.03 2.07
CA GLU A 104 6.29 6.63 1.21
C GLU A 104 5.69 7.64 0.22
N GLU A 105 4.57 7.31 -0.43
CA GLU A 105 3.88 8.23 -1.34
C GLU A 105 3.37 9.49 -0.62
N LEU A 106 2.82 9.35 0.59
CA LEU A 106 2.42 10.51 1.40
C LEU A 106 3.63 11.38 1.79
N GLU A 107 4.76 10.77 2.16
CA GLU A 107 6.00 11.50 2.45
C GLU A 107 6.54 12.24 1.21
N LEU A 108 6.48 11.61 0.02
CA LEU A 108 6.82 12.24 -1.25
C LEU A 108 5.87 13.39 -1.60
N MET A 109 4.57 13.26 -1.33
CA MET A 109 3.61 14.34 -1.50
C MET A 109 3.96 15.54 -0.61
N VAL A 110 4.23 15.31 0.67
CA VAL A 110 4.67 16.36 1.61
C VAL A 110 5.92 17.05 1.08
N ALA A 111 6.94 16.29 0.67
CA ALA A 111 8.17 16.85 0.13
C ALA A 111 7.94 17.68 -1.15
N ARG A 112 7.05 17.25 -2.05
CA ARG A 112 6.70 17.99 -3.26
C ARG A 112 6.00 19.32 -2.94
N LEU A 113 5.13 19.33 -1.95
CA LEU A 113 4.37 20.52 -1.56
C LEU A 113 5.23 21.49 -0.72
N GLU A 114 6.13 20.99 0.13
CA GLU A 114 7.08 21.82 0.92
C GLU A 114 8.16 22.46 0.03
N ASN A 115 8.51 21.84 -1.11
CA ASN A 115 9.51 22.35 -2.06
C ASN A 115 8.98 23.43 -3.02
N ILE A 116 7.70 23.80 -2.96
CA ILE A 116 7.17 24.94 -3.73
C ILE A 116 7.72 26.20 -3.06
N PRO A 117 8.67 26.93 -3.69
CA PRO A 117 9.20 28.13 -3.07
C PRO A 117 8.06 29.12 -2.95
N SER A 118 7.88 29.70 -1.76
CA SER A 118 7.26 31.00 -1.62
C SER A 118 8.03 31.96 -2.53
N SER A 119 7.62 32.12 -3.79
CA SER A 119 8.14 33.18 -4.65
C SER A 119 7.55 34.48 -4.11
N SER A 120 8.17 34.99 -3.05
CA SER A 120 8.21 36.42 -2.82
C SER A 120 8.76 37.04 -4.11
N GLU A 121 8.01 37.98 -4.68
CA GLU A 121 8.19 38.63 -5.99
C GLU A 121 7.33 38.05 -7.13
N LEU A 122 6.01 38.15 -7.02
CA LEU A 122 5.16 38.51 -8.16
C LEU A 122 4.07 39.51 -7.74
N PRO A 123 3.71 40.48 -8.60
CA PRO A 123 2.90 41.63 -8.21
C PRO A 123 1.44 41.23 -8.00
N ASN A 124 0.86 41.64 -6.87
CA ASN A 124 -0.57 41.72 -6.52
C ASN A 124 -1.55 41.16 -7.57
N VAL A 125 -1.79 39.84 -7.53
CA VAL A 125 -3.03 39.25 -8.04
C VAL A 125 -3.84 38.81 -6.82
N PRO A 126 -5.13 39.19 -6.67
CA PRO A 126 -5.92 38.88 -5.46
C PRO A 126 -6.26 37.39 -5.22
N PHE A 127 -5.92 36.50 -6.15
CA PHE A 127 -6.45 35.13 -6.24
C PHE A 127 -5.50 33.91 -6.07
N PRO A 128 -4.21 34.00 -5.66
CA PRO A 128 -3.40 32.81 -5.35
C PRO A 128 -3.59 32.21 -3.95
N ARG A 129 -4.23 32.92 -3.01
CA ARG A 129 -4.20 32.55 -1.57
C ARG A 129 -4.93 31.25 -1.25
N ASP A 130 -6.04 30.97 -1.93
CA ASP A 130 -6.88 29.81 -1.63
C ASP A 130 -6.18 28.48 -2.00
N ASN A 131 -5.45 28.46 -3.11
CA ASN A 131 -4.69 27.27 -3.55
C ASN A 131 -3.49 26.98 -2.63
N ILE A 132 -2.83 28.01 -2.10
CA ILE A 132 -1.70 27.84 -1.17
C ILE A 132 -2.19 27.28 0.17
N LEU A 133 -3.33 27.79 0.67
CA LEU A 133 -3.94 27.28 1.90
C LEU A 133 -4.40 25.83 1.75
N ALA A 134 -5.08 25.49 0.64
CA ALA A 134 -5.50 24.11 0.36
C ALA A 134 -4.29 23.16 0.23
N ASN A 135 -3.19 23.59 -0.39
CA ASN A 135 -1.95 22.82 -0.46
C ASN A 135 -1.31 22.63 0.93
N ALA A 136 -1.31 23.66 1.78
CA ALA A 136 -0.79 23.54 3.13
C ALA A 136 -1.63 22.59 4.00
N GLU A 137 -2.95 22.63 3.87
CA GLU A 137 -3.86 21.72 4.57
C GLU A 137 -3.69 20.26 4.12
N THR A 138 -3.60 20.03 2.81
CA THR A 138 -3.35 18.68 2.25
C THR A 138 -1.97 18.15 2.62
N ALA A 139 -0.92 18.97 2.60
CA ALA A 139 0.41 18.58 3.07
C ALA A 139 0.41 18.22 4.56
N LYS A 140 -0.27 19.01 5.39
CA LYS A 140 -0.43 18.71 6.81
C LYS A 140 -1.18 17.40 7.03
N ALA A 141 -2.30 17.20 6.34
CA ALA A 141 -3.08 15.96 6.42
C ALA A 141 -2.25 14.74 5.99
N ALA A 142 -1.49 14.85 4.89
CA ALA A 142 -0.59 13.79 4.41
C ALA A 142 0.49 13.46 5.45
N LYS A 143 1.10 14.48 6.06
CA LYS A 143 2.12 14.32 7.11
C LYS A 143 1.57 13.64 8.36
N ASP A 144 0.39 14.03 8.80
CA ASP A 144 -0.27 13.44 9.97
C ASP A 144 -0.69 11.98 9.68
N LYS A 145 -1.21 11.69 8.48
CA LYS A 145 -1.56 10.34 8.05
C LYS A 145 -0.34 9.43 7.86
N ALA A 146 0.77 9.93 7.34
CA ALA A 146 2.02 9.17 7.23
C ALA A 146 2.57 8.77 8.61
N LYS A 147 2.49 9.68 9.60
CA LYS A 147 2.83 9.36 11.00
C LYS A 147 1.88 8.31 11.57
N GLU A 148 0.59 8.42 11.31
CA GLU A 148 -0.41 7.44 11.77
C GLU A 148 -0.11 6.04 11.21
N LEU A 149 0.25 5.93 9.93
CA LEU A 149 0.63 4.67 9.29
C LEU A 149 1.91 4.05 9.86
N SER A 150 2.80 4.84 10.46
CA SER A 150 4.03 4.31 11.06
C SER A 150 3.80 3.59 12.40
N LEU A 151 2.68 3.86 13.07
CA LEU A 151 2.45 3.36 14.43
C LEU A 151 1.99 1.91 14.47
N ASN A 152 0.91 1.59 13.77
CA ASN A 152 0.21 0.31 13.89
C ASN A 152 -0.17 -0.25 12.51
N LEU A 153 -0.21 -1.57 12.40
CA LEU A 153 -0.67 -2.24 11.19
C LEU A 153 -2.15 -1.94 10.96
N LYS A 154 -2.49 -1.64 9.71
CA LYS A 154 -3.84 -1.36 9.26
C LYS A 154 -4.37 -2.51 8.42
N SER A 155 -5.69 -2.69 8.40
CA SER A 155 -6.31 -3.64 7.49
C SER A 155 -6.29 -3.11 6.06
N ILE A 156 -6.38 -4.00 5.07
CA ILE A 156 -6.47 -3.61 3.66
C ILE A 156 -7.63 -2.64 3.38
N THR A 157 -8.78 -2.84 4.05
CA THR A 157 -9.95 -1.98 3.92
C THR A 157 -9.71 -0.58 4.50
N GLN A 158 -8.99 -0.48 5.63
CA GLN A 158 -8.59 0.81 6.20
C GLN A 158 -7.59 1.52 5.27
N LEU A 159 -6.55 0.81 4.82
CA LEU A 159 -5.57 1.35 3.88
C LEU A 159 -6.25 1.93 2.63
N TYR A 160 -7.26 1.26 2.09
CA TYR A 160 -7.97 1.70 0.89
C TYR A 160 -8.81 2.95 1.15
N ASN A 161 -9.70 2.89 2.15
CA ASN A 161 -10.72 3.94 2.38
C ASN A 161 -10.17 5.17 3.09
N ASP A 162 -9.24 5.00 4.03
CA ASP A 162 -8.80 6.08 4.92
C ASP A 162 -7.49 6.73 4.47
N TYR A 163 -6.77 6.10 3.52
CA TYR A 163 -5.45 6.56 3.07
C TYR A 163 -5.27 6.57 1.55
N ALA A 164 -5.56 5.48 0.83
CA ALA A 164 -5.29 5.44 -0.60
C ALA A 164 -6.26 6.33 -1.40
N VAL A 165 -7.57 6.19 -1.18
CA VAL A 165 -8.60 6.97 -1.87
C VAL A 165 -8.56 8.47 -1.51
N PRO A 166 -8.45 8.89 -0.23
CA PRO A 166 -8.47 10.33 0.12
C PRO A 166 -7.27 11.13 -0.41
N PHE A 167 -6.19 10.46 -0.76
CA PHE A 167 -4.97 11.06 -1.29
C PHE A 167 -4.75 10.73 -2.77
N ASP A 168 -5.76 10.24 -3.47
CA ASP A 168 -5.72 9.98 -4.91
C ASP A 168 -4.57 9.03 -5.35
N LEU A 169 -4.23 8.05 -4.49
CA LEU A 169 -3.19 7.06 -4.73
C LEU A 169 -3.71 5.92 -5.63
N TRP A 170 -4.21 6.26 -6.81
CA TRP A 170 -4.96 5.33 -7.66
C TRP A 170 -4.17 4.12 -8.14
N GLU A 171 -2.85 4.24 -8.34
CA GLU A 171 -2.00 3.09 -8.67
C GLU A 171 -2.03 2.05 -7.53
N VAL A 172 -1.89 2.50 -6.28
CA VAL A 172 -1.94 1.62 -5.10
C VAL A 172 -3.35 1.06 -4.91
N CYS A 173 -4.40 1.86 -5.13
CA CYS A 173 -5.78 1.39 -5.10
C CYS A 173 -6.01 0.20 -6.05
N LEU A 174 -5.47 0.25 -7.27
CA LEU A 174 -5.61 -0.85 -8.24
C LEU A 174 -4.84 -2.11 -7.81
N GLU A 175 -3.61 -1.95 -7.31
CA GLU A 175 -2.83 -3.08 -6.79
C GLU A 175 -3.56 -3.76 -5.62
N MET A 176 -4.15 -2.98 -4.70
CA MET A 176 -4.94 -3.49 -3.58
C MET A 176 -6.23 -4.20 -4.02
N LEU A 177 -6.96 -3.65 -4.98
CA LEU A 177 -8.18 -4.26 -5.52
C LEU A 177 -7.88 -5.59 -6.23
N SER A 178 -6.77 -5.65 -6.96
CA SER A 178 -6.26 -6.88 -7.58
C SER A 178 -5.94 -7.93 -6.53
N PHE A 179 -5.17 -7.56 -5.50
CA PHE A 179 -4.82 -8.47 -4.41
C PHE A 179 -6.03 -8.96 -3.61
N ALA A 180 -7.04 -8.11 -3.41
CA ALA A 180 -8.29 -8.48 -2.74
C ALA A 180 -9.23 -9.31 -3.62
N ASN A 181 -8.82 -9.67 -4.83
CA ASN A 181 -9.58 -10.44 -5.82
C ASN A 181 -10.95 -9.81 -6.17
N TYR A 182 -11.07 -8.48 -6.07
CA TYR A 182 -12.17 -7.75 -6.71
C TYR A 182 -12.06 -7.77 -8.25
N SER A 183 -10.94 -8.30 -8.76
CA SER A 183 -10.61 -8.49 -10.18
C SER A 183 -11.29 -9.68 -10.86
N GLY A 184 -11.83 -10.65 -10.11
CA GLY A 184 -12.56 -11.78 -10.70
C GLY A 184 -13.86 -11.39 -11.43
N ASP A 185 -14.29 -10.13 -11.26
CA ASP A 185 -15.29 -9.48 -12.10
C ASP A 185 -14.64 -8.28 -12.80
N ALA A 186 -14.15 -8.49 -14.03
CA ALA A 186 -13.59 -7.44 -14.89
C ALA A 186 -14.59 -6.29 -15.17
N ASP A 187 -15.88 -6.53 -14.92
CA ASP A 187 -16.95 -5.55 -15.01
C ASP A 187 -17.25 -4.84 -13.68
N SER A 188 -16.41 -5.06 -12.66
CA SER A 188 -16.47 -4.34 -11.39
C SER A 188 -16.37 -2.84 -11.65
N LYS A 189 -17.51 -2.17 -11.47
CA LYS A 189 -17.66 -0.71 -11.62
C LYS A 189 -16.60 0.06 -10.85
N ILE A 190 -16.13 -0.49 -9.73
CA ILE A 190 -15.11 0.10 -8.88
C ILE A 190 -13.75 0.11 -9.59
N VAL A 191 -13.31 -1.02 -10.15
CA VAL A 191 -12.03 -1.10 -10.88
C VAL A 191 -12.04 -0.17 -12.09
N ARG A 192 -13.16 -0.16 -12.83
CA ARG A 192 -13.39 0.72 -13.98
C ARG A 192 -13.29 2.21 -13.60
N GLU A 193 -13.91 2.61 -12.49
CA GLU A 193 -13.88 3.97 -11.97
C GLU A 193 -12.47 4.39 -11.52
N VAL A 194 -11.74 3.51 -10.81
CA VAL A 194 -10.37 3.81 -10.35
C VAL A 194 -9.42 3.99 -11.54
N TRP A 195 -9.54 3.16 -12.58
CA TRP A 195 -8.78 3.34 -13.83
C TRP A 195 -9.09 4.66 -14.52
N ALA A 196 -10.36 5.07 -14.60
CA ALA A 196 -10.74 6.35 -15.19
C ALA A 196 -10.09 7.53 -14.43
N ARG A 197 -10.17 7.53 -13.09
CA ARG A 197 -9.54 8.57 -12.25
C ARG A 197 -8.02 8.60 -12.40
N LEU A 198 -7.37 7.44 -12.46
CA LEU A 198 -5.93 7.34 -12.69
C LEU A 198 -5.54 7.96 -14.04
N LEU A 199 -6.30 7.65 -15.10
CA LEU A 199 -6.04 8.18 -16.44
C LEU A 199 -6.28 9.69 -16.50
N ASP A 200 -7.36 10.20 -15.93
CA ASP A 200 -7.64 11.64 -15.87
C ASP A 200 -6.53 12.38 -15.12
N GLN A 201 -6.06 11.82 -14.00
CA GLN A 201 -4.91 12.35 -13.26
C GLN A 201 -3.61 12.34 -14.09
N ALA A 202 -3.34 11.27 -14.84
CA ALA A 202 -2.15 11.19 -15.68
C ALA A 202 -2.22 12.16 -16.87
N LEU A 203 -3.39 12.29 -17.48
CA LEU A 203 -3.66 13.19 -18.60
C LEU A 203 -3.53 14.65 -18.19
N THR A 204 -3.96 15.02 -16.99
CA THR A 204 -3.80 16.39 -16.46
C THR A 204 -2.34 16.71 -16.11
N LYS A 205 -1.57 15.75 -15.61
CA LYS A 205 -0.16 15.93 -15.23
C LYS A 205 0.81 15.98 -16.41
N GLY A 206 0.65 15.10 -17.39
CA GLY A 206 1.62 14.94 -18.49
C GLY A 206 1.02 14.56 -19.84
N GLY A 207 -0.30 14.63 -19.98
CA GLY A 207 -1.01 14.28 -21.21
C GLY A 207 -0.90 12.80 -21.58
N VAL A 208 -1.12 12.51 -22.87
CA VAL A 208 -1.22 11.13 -23.38
C VAL A 208 0.05 10.31 -23.13
N ALA A 209 1.23 10.92 -23.18
CA ALA A 209 2.50 10.21 -22.96
C ALA A 209 2.61 9.70 -21.52
N GLU A 210 2.23 10.52 -20.54
CA GLU A 210 2.21 10.12 -19.13
C GLU A 210 1.13 9.08 -18.87
N ALA A 211 -0.07 9.25 -19.44
CA ALA A 211 -1.13 8.25 -19.34
C ALA A 211 -0.70 6.87 -19.88
N CYS A 212 -0.03 6.81 -21.03
CA CYS A 212 0.54 5.55 -21.54
C CYS A 212 1.63 4.97 -20.63
N SER A 213 2.48 5.82 -20.05
CA SER A 213 3.52 5.41 -19.11
C SER A 213 2.94 4.78 -17.84
N VAL A 214 1.90 5.42 -17.27
CA VAL A 214 1.14 4.96 -16.11
C VAL A 214 0.47 3.62 -16.40
N VAL A 215 -0.24 3.49 -17.53
CA VAL A 215 -0.89 2.23 -17.94
C VAL A 215 0.12 1.10 -18.04
N LYS A 216 1.29 1.33 -18.64
CA LYS A 216 2.34 0.31 -18.73
C LYS A 216 2.89 -0.06 -17.37
N ARG A 217 3.14 0.92 -16.50
CA ARG A 217 3.66 0.72 -15.15
C ARG A 217 2.70 -0.09 -14.29
N VAL A 218 1.44 0.32 -14.20
CA VAL A 218 0.42 -0.38 -13.40
C VAL A 218 0.06 -1.72 -14.02
N GLY A 219 -0.14 -1.78 -15.33
CA GLY A 219 -0.47 -3.01 -16.03
C GLY A 219 0.60 -4.10 -15.90
N SER A 220 1.88 -3.74 -15.72
CA SER A 220 2.94 -4.72 -15.47
C SER A 220 2.92 -5.35 -14.07
N LYS A 221 2.27 -4.69 -13.09
CA LYS A 221 2.15 -5.17 -11.71
C LYS A 221 0.88 -5.98 -11.47
N LEU A 222 -0.14 -5.78 -12.30
CA LEU A 222 -1.39 -6.53 -12.31
C LEU A 222 -1.14 -7.80 -13.15
N ASP A 223 -0.76 -8.90 -12.51
CA ASP A 223 -0.41 -10.15 -13.19
C ASP A 223 -1.61 -10.68 -14.00
N PRO A 224 -1.48 -10.92 -15.32
CA PRO A 224 -2.54 -11.54 -16.12
C PRO A 224 -2.93 -12.95 -15.65
N ALA A 225 -2.06 -13.63 -14.90
CA ALA A 225 -2.31 -14.98 -14.40
C ALA A 225 -3.42 -15.04 -13.32
N ASP A 226 -3.66 -13.94 -12.61
CA ASP A 226 -4.58 -13.86 -11.46
C ASP A 226 -6.01 -13.44 -11.86
N GLY A 227 -6.35 -13.49 -13.15
CA GLY A 227 -7.68 -13.13 -13.66
C GLY A 227 -7.99 -11.62 -13.63
N ALA A 228 -7.02 -10.77 -13.30
CA ALA A 228 -7.13 -9.33 -13.41
C ALA A 228 -7.13 -8.87 -14.87
N CYS A 229 -8.30 -8.90 -15.49
CA CYS A 229 -8.50 -8.32 -16.82
C CYS A 229 -8.36 -6.80 -16.73
N LEU A 230 -7.38 -6.26 -17.45
CA LEU A 230 -7.27 -4.82 -17.68
C LEU A 230 -8.53 -4.36 -18.45
N PRO A 231 -9.26 -3.31 -18.00
CA PRO A 231 -10.42 -2.78 -18.72
C PRO A 231 -9.96 -1.99 -19.95
N LEU A 232 -9.52 -2.72 -20.98
CA LEU A 232 -8.93 -2.16 -22.19
C LEU A 232 -9.90 -1.23 -22.92
N ASP A 233 -11.21 -1.49 -22.85
CA ASP A 233 -12.24 -0.63 -23.43
C ASP A 233 -12.20 0.79 -22.84
N ILE A 234 -12.11 0.91 -21.51
CA ILE A 234 -12.04 2.19 -20.81
C ILE A 234 -10.70 2.87 -21.06
N ILE A 235 -9.61 2.11 -20.98
CA ILE A 235 -8.26 2.62 -21.18
C ILE A 235 -8.13 3.20 -22.59
N CYS A 236 -8.52 2.44 -23.62
CA CYS A 236 -8.51 2.89 -25.01
C CYS A 236 -9.40 4.12 -25.20
N LEU A 237 -10.63 4.13 -24.67
CA LEU A 237 -11.55 5.25 -24.81
C LEU A 237 -10.99 6.57 -24.25
N HIS A 238 -10.34 6.54 -23.07
CA HIS A 238 -9.75 7.74 -22.47
C HIS A 238 -8.54 8.23 -23.27
N LEU A 239 -7.66 7.33 -23.70
CA LEU A 239 -6.49 7.67 -24.51
C LEU A 239 -6.89 8.22 -25.89
N GLU A 240 -7.89 7.62 -26.54
CA GLU A 240 -8.44 8.08 -27.81
C GLU A 240 -9.06 9.49 -27.68
N LYS A 241 -9.91 9.71 -26.68
CA LYS A 241 -10.50 11.03 -26.41
C LYS A 241 -9.42 12.09 -26.20
N ALA A 242 -8.41 11.78 -25.40
CA ALA A 242 -7.30 12.69 -25.14
C ALA A 242 -6.47 12.98 -26.40
N ALA A 243 -6.20 11.97 -27.23
CA ALA A 243 -5.48 12.12 -28.49
C ALA A 243 -6.26 12.98 -29.49
N VAL A 244 -7.58 12.77 -29.62
CA VAL A 244 -8.46 13.55 -30.50
C VAL A 244 -8.54 15.02 -30.06
N ILE A 245 -8.65 15.29 -28.76
CA ILE A 245 -8.65 16.67 -28.23
C ILE A 245 -7.33 17.37 -28.58
N LYS A 246 -6.20 16.68 -28.41
CA LYS A 246 -4.88 17.20 -28.79
C LYS A 246 -4.78 17.48 -30.30
N PHE A 247 -5.33 16.59 -31.12
CA PHE A 247 -5.32 16.73 -32.58
C PHE A 247 -6.20 17.89 -33.06
N ARG A 248 -7.42 18.04 -32.53
CA ARG A 248 -8.31 19.17 -32.86
C ARG A 248 -7.71 20.52 -32.49
N ARG A 249 -7.06 20.62 -31.32
CA ARG A 249 -6.35 21.84 -30.91
C ARG A 249 -5.19 22.21 -31.83
N ARG A 250 -4.62 21.25 -32.56
CA ARG A 250 -3.49 21.46 -33.48
C ARG A 250 -3.91 21.94 -34.87
N ILE A 251 -5.18 21.77 -35.24
CA ILE A 251 -5.74 22.16 -36.55
C ILE A 251 -6.41 23.55 -36.49
N SER A 252 -6.72 24.05 -35.29
CA SER A 252 -7.29 25.39 -35.07
C SER A 252 -6.25 26.53 -34.98
N TRP A 253 -4.99 26.27 -35.30
CA TRP A 253 -3.91 27.27 -35.44
C TRP A 253 -3.28 27.12 -36.82
#